data_AF-A0A1I3Q0U1-F1
#
_entry.id   AF-A0A1I3Q0U1-F1
#
_cell.length_a   1.000
_cell.length_b   1.000
_cell.length_c   1.000
_cell.angle_alpha   90.00
_cell.angle_beta   90.00
_cell.angle_gamma   90.00
#
_symmetry.space_group_name_H-M   'P 1'
#
loop_
_entity.id
_entity.type
_entity.pdbx_description
1 polymer ?
#
loop_
_entity_poly.entity_id
_entity_poly.type
_entity_poly.pdbx_seq_one_letter_code
_entity_poly.pdbx_strand_id
1 'polypeptide(L)'
;MVLKQTIFKICKTSVLFGLMFFVFGCASYHDRISDYYQKVGAGDWVEAEKTLDKNPLLTKPRNKLLYLMEKGRLAHLAGEYAKSNQYLNEADMLYEVGLNSTGDAIVGAVLNPMSQNYKGEDFEIFMLHYYKALNYFYLGDKEAAIVEARRINLQTLAQKDKFNDKDSRYSKDAFSLILQGLIYEADGDINNAFIAYRNAVEVYQQSEEGIYYGVSIPENLKYDVMRTAYKMGFTSELRKFENQFGMTFKDYTETTGGELVLFWENGVAPIKRQEDLFFTLVKGDNGSLFFTDALGGLVIPFDFGFAGSANLSDIHSLRVALPKYEAKLPLYRSATASTGKDGFSLELVEDVNTLAIQTLKERWGKELGSVLTRLAVKKATEYALTSSAKSSNGNNDVLLEGLGLGVQLFSMLSEKADTRNWQSLPGYISYARIPLEKGDNKIQLRLTKSNGEVVDEVIHVAGSGGLQFYNYSTLK
;
A
#
# COMPACT_ATOMS: atom_id res chain seq x y z
N MET A 1 49.09 -33.91 -16.82
CA MET A 1 48.70 -32.64 -17.48
C MET A 1 47.19 -32.54 -17.73
N VAL A 2 46.53 -33.64 -18.12
CA VAL A 2 45.08 -33.69 -18.44
C VAL A 2 44.17 -33.38 -17.23
N LEU A 3 44.48 -33.89 -16.03
CA LEU A 3 43.65 -33.67 -14.83
C LEU A 3 43.54 -32.20 -14.42
N LYS A 4 44.62 -31.41 -14.56
CA LYS A 4 44.61 -29.96 -14.28
C LYS A 4 43.74 -29.18 -15.27
N GLN A 5 43.71 -29.59 -16.55
CA GLN A 5 42.87 -28.94 -17.56
C GLN A 5 41.38 -29.26 -17.38
N THR A 6 41.03 -30.46 -16.93
CA THR A 6 39.64 -30.85 -16.65
C THR A 6 39.08 -30.13 -15.42
N ILE A 7 39.87 -30.04 -14.33
CA ILE A 7 39.49 -29.28 -13.13
C ILE A 7 39.35 -27.78 -13.45
N PHE A 8 40.26 -27.22 -14.26
CA PHE A 8 40.19 -25.82 -14.67
C PHE A 8 38.98 -25.51 -15.57
N LYS A 9 38.59 -26.44 -16.46
CA LYS A 9 37.35 -26.32 -17.24
C LYS A 9 36.11 -26.39 -16.34
N ILE A 10 36.02 -27.37 -15.44
CA ILE A 10 34.90 -27.50 -14.49
C ILE A 10 34.76 -26.24 -13.63
N CYS A 11 35.87 -25.69 -13.11
CA CYS A 11 35.87 -24.43 -12.35
C CYS A 11 35.37 -23.24 -13.18
N LYS A 12 35.81 -23.10 -14.45
CA LYS A 12 35.30 -22.05 -15.36
C LYS A 12 33.79 -22.19 -15.64
N THR A 13 33.29 -23.41 -15.86
CA THR A 13 31.85 -23.64 -16.07
C THR A 13 31.03 -23.40 -14.80
N SER A 14 31.53 -23.77 -13.61
CA SER A 14 30.87 -23.48 -12.33
C SER A 14 30.88 -22.00 -11.96
N VAL A 15 31.95 -21.26 -12.31
CA VAL A 15 31.99 -19.81 -12.16
C VAL A 15 31.00 -19.13 -13.11
N LEU A 16 30.87 -19.59 -14.37
CA LEU A 16 29.85 -19.09 -15.30
C LEU A 16 28.41 -19.42 -14.87
N PHE A 17 28.17 -20.62 -14.33
CA PHE A 17 26.85 -21.00 -13.79
C PHE A 17 26.51 -20.21 -12.52
N GLY A 18 27.50 -19.97 -11.65
CA GLY A 18 27.37 -19.06 -10.51
C GLY A 18 27.03 -17.65 -10.97
N LEU A 19 27.81 -17.08 -11.90
CA LEU A 19 27.62 -15.75 -12.48
C LEU A 19 26.24 -15.58 -13.13
N MET A 20 25.72 -16.62 -13.80
CA MET A 20 24.40 -16.61 -14.43
C MET A 20 23.26 -16.60 -13.40
N PHE A 21 23.43 -17.19 -12.21
CA PHE A 21 22.49 -17.04 -11.10
C PHE A 21 22.50 -15.63 -10.49
N PHE A 22 23.60 -14.88 -10.62
CA PHE A 22 23.75 -13.54 -10.03
C PHE A 22 23.03 -12.44 -10.82
N VAL A 23 22.75 -12.61 -12.12
CA VAL A 23 22.08 -11.57 -12.94
C VAL A 23 20.54 -11.57 -12.77
N PHE A 24 19.94 -12.62 -12.20
CA PHE A 24 18.49 -12.72 -11.97
C PHE A 24 18.04 -12.31 -10.56
N GLY A 25 18.95 -11.76 -9.75
CA GLY A 25 18.69 -11.40 -8.35
C GLY A 25 17.74 -10.21 -8.12
N CYS A 26 17.43 -9.42 -9.16
CA CYS A 26 16.70 -8.16 -9.07
C CYS A 26 15.18 -8.25 -9.29
N ALA A 27 14.62 -9.45 -9.46
CA ALA A 27 13.18 -9.60 -9.59
C ALA A 27 12.47 -9.22 -8.28
N SER A 28 11.64 -8.17 -8.36
CA SER A 28 10.76 -7.71 -7.28
C SER A 28 9.73 -8.78 -6.91
N TYR A 29 9.01 -8.58 -5.79
CA TYR A 29 7.89 -9.44 -5.45
C TYR A 29 6.87 -9.50 -6.60
N HIS A 30 6.52 -8.34 -7.18
CA HIS A 30 5.62 -8.22 -8.33
C HIS A 30 6.06 -9.10 -9.50
N ASP A 31 7.33 -9.03 -9.91
CA ASP A 31 7.82 -9.74 -11.09
C ASP A 31 7.62 -11.27 -10.95
N ARG A 32 7.73 -11.79 -9.72
CA ARG A 32 7.57 -13.22 -9.39
C ARG A 32 6.12 -13.69 -9.31
N ILE A 33 5.16 -12.77 -9.29
CA ILE A 33 3.72 -13.06 -9.23
C ILE A 33 2.97 -12.41 -10.40
N SER A 34 3.70 -11.93 -11.41
CA SER A 34 3.18 -11.18 -12.55
C SER A 34 2.12 -11.93 -13.36
N ASP A 35 2.22 -13.25 -13.49
CA ASP A 35 1.23 -14.09 -14.15
C ASP A 35 -0.17 -13.93 -13.51
N TYR A 36 -0.25 -13.91 -12.17
CA TYR A 36 -1.51 -13.68 -11.46
C TYR A 36 -2.11 -12.30 -11.82
N TYR A 37 -1.30 -11.23 -11.77
CA TYR A 37 -1.80 -9.89 -12.10
C TYR A 37 -2.17 -9.73 -13.57
N GLN A 38 -1.49 -10.42 -14.49
CA GLN A 38 -1.89 -10.44 -15.89
C GLN A 38 -3.27 -11.07 -16.08
N LYS A 39 -3.57 -12.15 -15.36
CA LYS A 39 -4.89 -12.80 -15.36
C LYS A 39 -5.97 -11.92 -14.74
N VAL A 40 -5.67 -11.24 -13.62
CA VAL A 40 -6.57 -10.24 -13.02
C VAL A 40 -6.86 -9.12 -14.01
N GLY A 41 -5.83 -8.53 -14.63
CA GLY A 41 -6.01 -7.48 -15.63
C GLY A 41 -6.78 -7.93 -16.86
N ALA A 42 -6.73 -9.22 -17.22
CA ALA A 42 -7.49 -9.80 -18.33
C ALA A 42 -8.96 -10.11 -17.98
N GLY A 43 -9.35 -10.07 -16.70
CA GLY A 43 -10.67 -10.52 -16.24
C GLY A 43 -10.82 -12.04 -16.14
N ASP A 44 -9.72 -12.79 -16.17
CA ASP A 44 -9.70 -14.26 -16.09
C ASP A 44 -9.62 -14.69 -14.62
N TRP A 45 -10.73 -14.54 -13.89
CA TRP A 45 -10.76 -14.74 -12.43
C TRP A 45 -10.44 -16.17 -12.01
N VAL A 46 -10.91 -17.15 -12.79
CA VAL A 46 -10.72 -18.58 -12.51
C VAL A 46 -9.24 -18.95 -12.65
N GLU A 47 -8.57 -18.51 -13.70
CA GLU A 47 -7.14 -18.81 -13.86
C GLU A 47 -6.28 -17.97 -12.92
N ALA A 48 -6.67 -16.71 -12.65
CA ALA A 48 -6.04 -15.89 -11.62
C ALA A 48 -6.03 -16.59 -10.26
N GLU A 49 -7.16 -17.17 -9.84
CA GLU A 49 -7.26 -17.88 -8.56
C GLU A 49 -6.30 -19.09 -8.51
N LYS A 50 -6.26 -19.88 -9.59
CA LYS A 50 -5.32 -21.02 -9.68
C LYS A 50 -3.86 -20.59 -9.63
N THR A 51 -3.49 -19.53 -10.35
CA THR A 51 -2.11 -19.02 -10.33
C THR A 51 -1.76 -18.51 -8.93
N LEU A 52 -2.69 -17.80 -8.27
CA LEU A 52 -2.51 -17.28 -6.91
C LEU A 52 -2.28 -18.43 -5.91
N ASP A 53 -3.14 -19.45 -5.94
CA ASP A 53 -3.10 -20.60 -5.02
C ASP A 53 -1.88 -21.50 -5.23
N LYS A 54 -1.35 -21.56 -6.46
CA LYS A 54 -0.15 -22.35 -6.80
C LYS A 54 1.15 -21.58 -6.62
N ASN A 55 1.11 -20.27 -6.35
CA ASN A 55 2.32 -19.46 -6.28
C ASN A 55 3.12 -19.78 -5.00
N PRO A 56 4.36 -20.31 -5.10
CA PRO A 56 5.14 -20.74 -3.95
C PRO A 56 5.68 -19.59 -3.10
N LEU A 57 5.60 -18.35 -3.59
CA LEU A 57 5.99 -17.16 -2.85
C LEU A 57 4.83 -16.64 -2.00
N LEU A 58 3.63 -16.49 -2.58
CA LEU A 58 2.43 -16.00 -1.89
C LEU A 58 1.92 -16.97 -0.82
N THR A 59 1.99 -18.27 -1.08
CA THR A 59 1.51 -19.32 -0.15
C THR A 59 2.40 -19.52 1.08
N LYS A 60 3.53 -18.81 1.21
CA LYS A 60 4.37 -18.89 2.41
C LYS A 60 3.62 -18.32 3.63
N PRO A 61 3.76 -18.92 4.83
CA PRO A 61 3.08 -18.44 6.03
C PRO A 61 3.28 -16.95 6.32
N ARG A 62 4.51 -16.44 6.11
CA ARG A 62 4.83 -15.01 6.30
C ARG A 62 4.11 -14.06 5.35
N ASN A 63 3.51 -14.56 4.27
CA ASN A 63 2.77 -13.78 3.26
C ASN A 63 1.27 -14.01 3.35
N LYS A 64 0.79 -14.76 4.37
CA LYS A 64 -0.61 -15.14 4.53
C LYS A 64 -1.57 -13.94 4.55
N LEU A 65 -1.19 -12.83 5.19
CA LEU A 65 -1.97 -11.60 5.16
C LEU A 65 -2.19 -11.10 3.73
N LEU A 66 -1.10 -10.88 2.98
CA LEU A 66 -1.17 -10.43 1.57
C LEU A 66 -1.95 -11.43 0.70
N TYR A 67 -1.73 -12.73 0.90
CA TYR A 67 -2.46 -13.77 0.18
C TYR A 67 -3.98 -13.68 0.40
N LEU A 68 -4.44 -13.47 1.64
CA LEU A 68 -5.86 -13.30 1.94
C LEU A 68 -6.43 -12.00 1.38
N MET A 69 -5.66 -10.90 1.41
CA MET A 69 -6.03 -9.63 0.79
C MET A 69 -6.23 -9.79 -0.72
N GLU A 70 -5.29 -10.45 -1.40
CA GLU A 70 -5.39 -10.77 -2.84
C GLU A 70 -6.57 -11.69 -3.14
N LYS A 71 -6.78 -12.77 -2.37
CA LYS A 71 -7.95 -13.68 -2.52
C LYS A 71 -9.27 -12.92 -2.33
N GLY A 72 -9.33 -12.06 -1.32
CA GLY A 72 -10.48 -11.23 -1.02
C GLY A 72 -10.81 -10.31 -2.19
N ARG A 73 -9.83 -9.59 -2.74
CA ARG A 73 -10.08 -8.73 -3.90
C ARG A 73 -10.45 -9.53 -5.15
N LEU A 74 -9.78 -10.64 -5.42
CA LEU A 74 -10.13 -11.48 -6.57
C LEU A 74 -11.58 -11.96 -6.50
N ALA A 75 -12.03 -12.42 -5.34
CA ALA A 75 -13.42 -12.83 -5.11
C ALA A 75 -14.40 -11.64 -5.27
N HIS A 76 -14.03 -10.43 -4.82
CA HIS A 76 -14.84 -9.22 -5.02
C HIS A 76 -15.00 -8.91 -6.51
N LEU A 77 -13.90 -8.94 -7.28
CA LEU A 77 -13.91 -8.71 -8.73
C LEU A 77 -14.72 -9.77 -9.50
N ALA A 78 -14.76 -11.00 -8.98
CA ALA A 78 -15.58 -12.08 -9.52
C ALA A 78 -17.07 -12.01 -9.13
N GLY A 79 -17.47 -11.03 -8.31
CA GLY A 79 -18.84 -10.93 -7.77
C GLY A 79 -19.14 -11.92 -6.64
N GLU A 80 -18.15 -12.64 -6.14
CA GLU A 80 -18.26 -13.61 -5.05
C GLU A 80 -18.15 -12.91 -3.67
N TYR A 81 -19.02 -11.92 -3.42
CA TYR A 81 -18.91 -11.00 -2.28
C TYR A 81 -18.87 -11.69 -0.90
N ALA A 82 -19.62 -12.77 -0.71
CA ALA A 82 -19.59 -13.54 0.53
C ALA A 82 -18.23 -14.21 0.77
N LYS A 83 -17.64 -14.80 -0.27
CA LYS A 83 -16.31 -15.43 -0.22
C LYS A 83 -15.22 -14.38 -0.05
N SER A 84 -15.37 -13.22 -0.70
CA SER A 84 -14.51 -12.07 -0.50
C SER A 84 -14.47 -11.65 0.97
N ASN A 85 -15.64 -11.46 1.60
CA ASN A 85 -15.70 -11.10 3.02
C ASN A 85 -15.13 -12.17 3.94
N GLN A 86 -15.27 -13.47 3.62
CA GLN A 86 -14.60 -14.52 4.39
C GLN A 86 -13.08 -14.33 4.42
N TYR A 87 -12.45 -14.11 3.25
CA TYR A 87 -11.01 -13.89 3.18
C TYR A 87 -10.57 -12.56 3.82
N LEU A 88 -11.32 -11.49 3.59
CA LEU A 88 -10.99 -10.17 4.14
C LEU A 88 -11.19 -10.11 5.66
N ASN A 89 -12.18 -10.80 6.22
CA ASN A 89 -12.32 -10.96 7.66
C ASN A 89 -11.15 -11.76 8.26
N GLU A 90 -10.67 -12.81 7.59
CA GLU A 90 -9.48 -13.55 8.03
C GLU A 90 -8.22 -12.67 7.97
N ALA A 91 -8.09 -11.85 6.93
CA ALA A 91 -6.99 -10.88 6.81
C ALA A 91 -7.02 -9.84 7.94
N ASP A 92 -8.21 -9.28 8.23
CA ASP A 92 -8.44 -8.31 9.30
C ASP A 92 -8.02 -8.89 10.66
N MET A 93 -8.46 -10.12 10.97
CA MET A 93 -8.07 -10.80 12.21
C MET A 93 -6.54 -11.01 12.31
N LEU A 94 -5.87 -11.41 11.22
CA LEU A 94 -4.42 -11.58 11.22
C LEU A 94 -3.68 -10.26 11.43
N TYR A 95 -4.19 -9.18 10.85
CA TYR A 95 -3.65 -7.84 11.05
C TYR A 95 -3.79 -7.40 12.51
N GLU A 96 -4.99 -7.53 13.10
CA GLU A 96 -5.24 -7.19 14.51
C GLU A 96 -4.39 -8.01 15.48
N VAL A 97 -4.25 -9.33 15.26
CA VAL A 97 -3.37 -10.17 16.07
C VAL A 97 -1.91 -9.72 15.95
N GLY A 98 -1.47 -9.36 14.74
CA GLY A 98 -0.12 -8.85 14.49
C GLY A 98 0.19 -7.52 15.19
N LEU A 99 -0.81 -6.65 15.35
CA LEU A 99 -0.70 -5.41 16.15
C LEU A 99 -0.54 -5.70 17.65
N ASN A 100 -1.26 -6.70 18.15
CA ASN A 100 -1.28 -7.05 19.58
C ASN A 100 -0.16 -8.01 20.00
N SER A 101 0.51 -8.68 19.05
CA SER A 101 1.63 -9.57 19.34
C SER A 101 2.92 -8.78 19.58
N THR A 102 3.17 -8.38 20.82
CA THR A 102 4.45 -7.81 21.28
C THR A 102 5.48 -8.94 21.43
N GLY A 103 5.82 -9.62 20.34
CA GLY A 103 6.79 -10.72 20.30
C GLY A 103 8.00 -10.37 19.42
N ASP A 104 9.11 -10.01 20.08
CA ASP A 104 10.46 -9.86 19.56
C ASP A 104 10.78 -8.67 18.64
N ALA A 105 10.80 -7.47 19.24
CA ALA A 105 11.58 -6.34 18.72
C ALA A 105 13.08 -6.68 18.54
N ILE A 106 13.58 -7.71 19.24
CA ILE A 106 14.97 -8.17 19.20
C ILE A 106 15.25 -9.05 17.96
N VAL A 107 14.29 -9.83 17.46
CA VAL A 107 14.49 -10.71 16.27
C VAL A 107 14.48 -9.92 14.95
N GLY A 108 13.74 -8.80 14.89
CA GLY A 108 13.66 -7.95 13.71
C GLY A 108 14.95 -7.20 13.35
N ALA A 109 15.85 -6.99 14.31
CA ALA A 109 17.12 -6.28 14.09
C ALA A 109 18.11 -7.08 13.21
N VAL A 110 17.97 -8.40 13.16
CA VAL A 110 18.89 -9.28 12.41
C VAL A 110 18.27 -9.78 11.10
N LEU A 111 16.94 -10.01 11.09
CA LEU A 111 16.22 -10.51 9.92
C LEU A 111 16.00 -9.41 8.87
N ASN A 112 16.17 -9.75 7.59
CA ASN A 112 15.79 -8.84 6.51
C ASN A 112 14.26 -8.68 6.44
N PRO A 113 13.73 -7.49 6.06
CA PRO A 113 12.29 -7.21 6.03
C PRO A 113 11.47 -8.22 5.23
N MET A 114 11.96 -8.66 4.06
CA MET A 114 11.25 -9.64 3.21
C MET A 114 11.11 -11.02 3.90
N SER A 115 11.96 -11.35 4.88
CA SER A 115 11.86 -12.61 5.60
C SER A 115 10.80 -12.60 6.72
N GLN A 116 10.37 -11.42 7.14
CA GLN A 116 9.38 -11.22 8.21
C GLN A 116 7.95 -11.38 7.69
N ASN A 117 7.00 -11.50 8.61
CA ASN A 117 5.57 -11.47 8.27
C ASN A 117 5.21 -10.15 7.58
N TYR A 118 4.43 -10.24 6.52
CA TYR A 118 3.86 -9.08 5.86
C TYR A 118 2.88 -8.39 6.81
N LYS A 119 2.97 -7.06 6.89
CA LYS A 119 2.21 -6.25 7.86
C LYS A 119 1.09 -5.43 7.23
N GLY A 120 1.05 -5.35 5.89
CA GLY A 120 0.21 -4.37 5.19
C GLY A 120 0.82 -2.97 5.24
N GLU A 121 0.45 -2.14 4.27
CA GLU A 121 0.62 -0.70 4.37
C GLU A 121 -0.60 -0.06 5.04
N ASP A 122 -0.40 1.08 5.71
CA ASP A 122 -1.47 1.73 6.46
C ASP A 122 -2.71 2.05 5.60
N PHE A 123 -2.50 2.43 4.33
CA PHE A 123 -3.58 2.68 3.35
C PHE A 123 -4.25 1.39 2.84
N GLU A 124 -3.53 0.27 2.79
CA GLU A 124 -4.09 -1.01 2.34
C GLU A 124 -5.12 -1.54 3.33
N ILE A 125 -4.92 -1.28 4.63
CA ILE A 125 -5.86 -1.69 5.67
C ILE A 125 -7.15 -0.87 5.59
N PHE A 126 -7.08 0.41 5.23
CA PHE A 126 -8.28 1.19 4.93
C PHE A 126 -9.05 0.60 3.72
N MET A 127 -8.32 0.21 2.67
CA MET A 127 -8.90 -0.44 1.48
C MET A 127 -9.55 -1.81 1.80
N LEU A 128 -9.08 -2.51 2.83
CA LEU A 128 -9.70 -3.73 3.31
C LEU A 128 -11.13 -3.47 3.81
N HIS A 129 -11.33 -2.41 4.61
CA HIS A 129 -12.67 -2.02 5.08
C HIS A 129 -13.56 -1.49 3.95
N TYR A 130 -12.99 -0.81 2.95
CA TYR A 130 -13.72 -0.38 1.76
C TYR A 130 -14.36 -1.55 1.03
N TYR A 131 -13.60 -2.61 0.72
CA TYR A 131 -14.17 -3.77 0.03
C TYR A 131 -15.13 -4.56 0.90
N LYS A 132 -14.84 -4.71 2.19
CA LYS A 132 -15.78 -5.38 3.11
C LYS A 132 -17.13 -4.67 3.15
N ALA A 133 -17.12 -3.34 3.29
CA ALA A 133 -18.32 -2.53 3.30
C ALA A 133 -19.12 -2.68 1.99
N LEU A 134 -18.48 -2.53 0.83
CA LEU A 134 -19.15 -2.71 -0.47
C LEU A 134 -19.74 -4.10 -0.62
N ASN A 135 -18.99 -5.15 -0.28
CA ASN A 135 -19.48 -6.53 -0.31
C ASN A 135 -20.71 -6.71 0.56
N TYR A 136 -20.71 -6.18 1.79
CA TYR A 136 -21.87 -6.25 2.67
C TYR A 136 -23.08 -5.52 2.09
N PHE A 137 -22.90 -4.34 1.48
CA PHE A 137 -23.97 -3.65 0.75
C PHE A 137 -24.52 -4.49 -0.41
N TYR A 138 -23.66 -5.14 -1.20
CA TYR A 138 -24.10 -5.99 -2.30
C TYR A 138 -24.82 -7.27 -1.84
N LEU A 139 -24.53 -7.73 -0.63
CA LEU A 139 -25.24 -8.84 0.01
C LEU A 139 -26.53 -8.38 0.72
N GLY A 140 -26.79 -7.08 0.79
CA GLY A 140 -27.93 -6.51 1.51
C GLY A 140 -27.77 -6.46 3.03
N ASP A 141 -26.57 -6.72 3.55
CA ASP A 141 -26.23 -6.73 4.99
C ASP A 141 -25.72 -5.35 5.42
N LYS A 142 -26.64 -4.40 5.63
CA LYS A 142 -26.29 -3.02 5.97
C LYS A 142 -25.64 -2.93 7.35
N GLU A 143 -26.09 -3.75 8.29
CA GLU A 143 -25.60 -3.80 9.65
C GLU A 143 -24.10 -4.14 9.68
N ALA A 144 -23.68 -5.14 8.90
CA ALA A 144 -22.26 -5.47 8.77
C ALA A 144 -21.46 -4.36 8.07
N ALA A 145 -22.04 -3.68 7.06
CA ALA A 145 -21.37 -2.54 6.43
C ALA A 145 -21.13 -1.37 7.41
N ILE A 146 -22.08 -1.10 8.33
CA ILE A 146 -21.93 -0.09 9.39
C ILE A 146 -20.83 -0.48 10.38
N VAL A 147 -20.65 -1.78 10.66
CA VAL A 147 -19.52 -2.24 11.47
C VAL A 147 -18.20 -1.84 10.81
N GLU A 148 -18.06 -1.99 9.49
CA GLU A 148 -16.86 -1.54 8.77
C GLU A 148 -16.66 -0.02 8.83
N ALA A 149 -17.73 0.77 8.75
CA ALA A 149 -17.66 2.22 8.97
C ALA A 149 -17.11 2.57 10.37
N ARG A 150 -17.48 1.81 11.41
CA ARG A 150 -16.90 1.97 12.76
C ARG A 150 -15.44 1.51 12.83
N ARG A 151 -15.08 0.44 12.11
CA ARG A 151 -13.69 -0.05 12.02
C ARG A 151 -12.75 1.00 11.42
N ILE A 152 -13.19 1.73 10.38
CA ILE A 152 -12.44 2.87 9.81
C ILE A 152 -12.11 3.92 10.88
N ASN A 153 -13.06 4.25 11.75
CA ASN A 153 -12.82 5.20 12.85
C ASN A 153 -11.79 4.65 13.85
N LEU A 154 -11.93 3.38 14.24
CA LEU A 154 -11.00 2.72 15.17
C LEU A 154 -9.58 2.65 14.61
N GLN A 155 -9.43 2.35 13.32
CA GLN A 155 -8.14 2.35 12.64
C GLN A 155 -7.52 3.76 12.61
N THR A 156 -8.32 4.78 12.32
CA THR A 156 -7.88 6.18 12.34
C THR A 156 -7.36 6.57 13.73
N LEU A 157 -8.07 6.19 14.79
CA LEU A 157 -7.64 6.43 16.17
C LEU A 157 -6.35 5.67 16.52
N ALA A 158 -6.25 4.39 16.15
CA ALA A 158 -5.06 3.58 16.40
C ALA A 158 -3.82 4.14 15.67
N GLN A 159 -4.00 4.67 14.47
CA GLN A 159 -2.93 5.30 13.70
C GLN A 159 -2.49 6.63 14.31
N LYS A 160 -3.44 7.42 14.80
CA LYS A 160 -3.17 8.65 15.54
C LYS A 160 -2.33 8.37 16.80
N ASP A 161 -2.71 7.36 17.58
CA ASP A 161 -1.96 6.93 18.77
C ASP A 161 -0.56 6.41 18.42
N LYS A 162 -0.44 5.59 17.36
CA LYS A 162 0.85 5.04 16.87
C LYS A 162 1.86 6.12 16.48
N PHE A 163 1.39 7.29 16.01
CA PHE A 163 2.23 8.38 15.55
C PHE A 163 2.33 9.56 16.53
N ASN A 164 1.78 9.43 17.75
CA ASN A 164 1.76 10.48 18.77
C ASN A 164 1.24 11.82 18.23
N ASP A 165 0.12 11.80 17.48
CA ASP A 165 -0.52 12.99 16.92
C ASP A 165 0.38 13.83 16.00
N LYS A 166 1.40 13.23 15.39
CA LYS A 166 2.22 13.95 14.41
C LYS A 166 1.42 14.19 13.13
N ASP A 167 1.04 15.44 12.90
CA ASP A 167 0.32 15.89 11.70
C ASP A 167 1.07 15.61 10.39
N SER A 168 2.40 15.41 10.45
CA SER A 168 3.22 15.07 9.28
C SER A 168 3.12 13.62 8.82
N ARG A 169 2.20 12.82 9.40
CA ARG A 169 2.07 11.39 9.14
C ARG A 169 0.67 11.02 8.68
N TYR A 170 0.59 10.06 7.76
CA TYR A 170 -0.67 9.43 7.36
C TYR A 170 -1.33 8.71 8.56
N SER A 171 -2.24 9.42 9.22
CA SER A 171 -2.95 8.96 10.43
C SER A 171 -4.47 8.94 10.26
N LYS A 172 -4.98 9.74 9.32
CA LYS A 172 -6.38 9.81 8.89
C LYS A 172 -6.41 9.66 7.39
N ASP A 173 -7.40 8.96 6.85
CA ASP A 173 -7.61 8.79 5.42
C ASP A 173 -8.87 9.55 4.98
N ALA A 174 -8.71 10.54 4.10
CA ALA A 174 -9.83 11.40 3.68
C ALA A 174 -10.91 10.60 2.94
N PHE A 175 -10.51 9.73 2.01
CA PHE A 175 -11.43 8.87 1.28
C PHE A 175 -12.23 7.94 2.20
N SER A 176 -11.57 7.32 3.19
CA SER A 176 -12.24 6.43 4.15
C SER A 176 -13.24 7.17 5.03
N LEU A 177 -13.01 8.45 5.35
CA LEU A 177 -13.98 9.29 6.05
C LEU A 177 -15.17 9.67 5.15
N ILE A 178 -14.93 9.92 3.85
CA ILE A 178 -16.01 10.09 2.87
C ILE A 178 -16.86 8.82 2.80
N LEU A 179 -16.21 7.66 2.63
CA LEU A 179 -16.87 6.36 2.61
C LEU A 179 -17.68 6.13 3.89
N GLN A 180 -17.08 6.36 5.06
CA GLN A 180 -17.78 6.25 6.35
C GLN A 180 -19.05 7.11 6.38
N GLY A 181 -18.97 8.36 5.90
CA GLY A 181 -20.13 9.25 5.81
C GLY A 181 -21.22 8.70 4.88
N LEU A 182 -20.82 8.18 3.72
CA LEU A 182 -21.75 7.58 2.76
C LEU A 182 -22.44 6.34 3.35
N ILE A 183 -21.71 5.50 4.10
CA ILE A 183 -22.27 4.31 4.75
C ILE A 183 -23.32 4.72 5.80
N TYR A 184 -23.01 5.69 6.66
CA TYR A 184 -23.98 6.19 7.64
C TYR A 184 -25.19 6.85 6.98
N GLU A 185 -24.99 7.59 5.89
CA GLU A 185 -26.09 8.19 5.13
C GLU A 185 -27.00 7.13 4.50
N ALA A 186 -26.43 6.04 3.98
CA ALA A 186 -27.20 4.92 3.43
C ALA A 186 -28.02 4.14 4.47
N ASP A 187 -27.63 4.23 5.75
CA ASP A 187 -28.39 3.72 6.90
C ASP A 187 -29.45 4.72 7.40
N GLY A 188 -29.34 6.00 7.01
CA GLY A 188 -30.20 7.08 7.51
C GLY A 188 -29.69 7.75 8.78
N ASP A 189 -28.49 7.39 9.27
CA ASP A 189 -27.82 8.05 10.39
C ASP A 189 -27.14 9.35 9.92
N ILE A 190 -27.96 10.35 9.64
CA ILE A 190 -27.52 11.64 9.09
C ILE A 190 -26.57 12.38 10.04
N ASN A 191 -26.71 12.18 11.36
CA ASN A 191 -25.83 12.80 12.34
C ASN A 191 -24.40 12.25 12.24
N ASN A 192 -24.24 10.92 12.23
CA ASN A 192 -22.91 10.32 12.06
C ASN A 192 -22.35 10.54 10.64
N ALA A 193 -23.21 10.60 9.62
CA ALA A 193 -22.81 10.99 8.28
C ALA A 193 -22.22 12.41 8.25
N PHE A 194 -22.90 13.39 8.86
CA PHE A 194 -22.40 14.77 8.99
C PHE A 194 -21.03 14.82 9.68
N ILE A 195 -20.87 14.10 10.80
CA ILE A 195 -19.60 14.07 11.54
C ILE A 195 -18.49 13.51 10.65
N ALA A 196 -18.73 12.42 9.94
CA ALA A 196 -17.74 11.82 9.05
C ALA A 196 -17.36 12.74 7.88
N TYR A 197 -18.34 13.35 7.21
CA TYR A 197 -18.08 14.31 6.12
C TYR A 197 -17.35 15.55 6.61
N ARG A 198 -17.72 16.11 7.76
CA ARG A 198 -16.98 17.21 8.39
C ARG A 198 -15.53 16.82 8.65
N ASN A 199 -15.29 15.64 9.23
CA ASN A 199 -13.94 15.17 9.52
C ASN A 199 -13.13 14.98 8.23
N ALA A 200 -13.74 14.49 7.14
CA ALA A 200 -13.07 14.40 5.83
C ALA A 200 -12.67 15.79 5.30
N VAL A 201 -13.59 16.76 5.40
CA VAL A 201 -13.33 18.16 5.04
C VAL A 201 -12.18 18.76 5.85
N GLU A 202 -12.14 18.50 7.16
CA GLU A 202 -11.06 18.94 8.05
C GLU A 202 -9.69 18.37 7.64
N VAL A 203 -9.64 17.11 7.18
CA VAL A 203 -8.39 16.49 6.69
C VAL A 203 -7.83 17.26 5.49
N TYR A 204 -8.67 17.59 4.50
CA TYR A 204 -8.22 18.40 3.36
C TYR A 204 -7.75 19.79 3.82
N GLN A 205 -8.48 20.44 4.73
CA GLN A 205 -8.15 21.79 5.20
C GLN A 205 -6.86 21.88 6.02
N GLN A 206 -6.52 20.79 6.73
CA GLN A 206 -5.26 20.68 7.48
C GLN A 206 -4.07 20.37 6.57
N SER A 207 -4.32 19.98 5.32
CA SER A 207 -3.27 19.69 4.34
C SER A 207 -2.76 20.95 3.65
N GLU A 208 -1.50 20.92 3.24
CA GLU A 208 -0.87 22.04 2.52
C GLU A 208 -1.67 22.39 1.25
N GLU A 209 -2.03 23.66 1.11
CA GLU A 209 -2.83 24.19 -0.01
C GLU A 209 -4.21 23.51 -0.22
N GLY A 210 -4.71 22.76 0.77
CA GLY A 210 -5.95 22.00 0.61
C GLY A 210 -5.81 20.71 -0.21
N ILE A 211 -4.57 20.28 -0.48
CA ILE A 211 -4.24 19.09 -1.28
C ILE A 211 -3.77 17.98 -0.35
N TYR A 212 -4.60 16.97 -0.17
CA TYR A 212 -4.31 15.80 0.65
C TYR A 212 -3.81 14.66 -0.24
N TYR A 213 -2.54 14.28 -0.12
CA TYR A 213 -1.89 13.22 -0.91
C TYR A 213 -2.17 13.27 -2.42
N GLY A 214 -2.19 14.47 -3.00
CA GLY A 214 -2.43 14.69 -4.44
C GLY A 214 -3.90 14.89 -4.81
N VAL A 215 -4.81 14.88 -3.85
CA VAL A 215 -6.26 15.04 -4.05
C VAL A 215 -6.74 16.34 -3.42
N SER A 216 -7.45 17.17 -4.19
CA SER A 216 -8.16 18.33 -3.68
C SER A 216 -9.54 17.92 -3.15
N ILE A 217 -10.10 18.71 -2.21
CA ILE A 217 -11.45 18.49 -1.69
C ILE A 217 -12.50 18.34 -2.84
N PRO A 218 -13.20 17.18 -2.93
CA PRO A 218 -14.24 16.97 -3.95
C PRO A 218 -15.43 17.92 -3.77
N GLU A 219 -16.05 18.35 -4.86
CA GLU A 219 -17.28 19.16 -4.81
C GLU A 219 -18.44 18.36 -4.24
N ASN A 220 -18.53 17.05 -4.55
CA ASN A 220 -19.52 16.17 -3.94
C ASN A 220 -19.40 16.17 -2.41
N LEU A 221 -18.18 16.10 -1.85
CA LEU A 221 -17.96 16.15 -0.40
C LEU A 221 -18.37 17.50 0.21
N LYS A 222 -18.04 18.63 -0.44
CA LYS A 222 -18.49 19.96 0.01
C LYS A 222 -20.00 20.01 0.09
N TYR A 223 -20.66 19.45 -0.89
CA TYR A 223 -22.12 19.40 -0.94
C TYR A 223 -22.70 18.41 0.09
N ASP A 224 -22.07 17.26 0.31
CA ASP A 224 -22.48 16.26 1.29
C ASP A 224 -22.45 16.79 2.72
N VAL A 225 -21.39 17.50 3.12
CA VAL A 225 -21.32 18.13 4.45
C VAL A 225 -22.37 19.24 4.63
N MET A 226 -22.63 20.04 3.59
CA MET A 226 -23.66 21.10 3.65
C MET A 226 -25.08 20.51 3.69
N ARG A 227 -25.37 19.50 2.85
CA ARG A 227 -26.68 18.81 2.83
C ARG A 227 -26.98 18.19 4.19
N THR A 228 -26.02 17.47 4.76
CA THR A 228 -26.22 16.82 6.06
C THR A 228 -26.33 17.84 7.20
N ALA A 229 -25.58 18.95 7.17
CA ALA A 229 -25.77 20.07 8.10
C ALA A 229 -27.18 20.67 8.00
N TYR A 230 -27.68 20.88 6.78
CA TYR A 230 -29.03 21.38 6.52
C TYR A 230 -30.10 20.43 7.08
N LYS A 231 -30.02 19.13 6.76
CA LYS A 231 -30.95 18.09 7.25
C LYS A 231 -30.99 17.99 8.78
N MET A 232 -29.86 18.22 9.45
CA MET A 232 -29.77 18.22 10.92
C MET A 232 -30.21 19.55 11.56
N GLY A 233 -30.48 20.60 10.79
CA GLY A 233 -30.76 21.94 11.31
C GLY A 233 -29.54 22.68 11.86
N PHE A 234 -28.32 22.25 11.52
CA PHE A 234 -27.05 22.87 11.94
C PHE A 234 -26.75 24.14 11.12
N THR A 235 -27.62 25.14 11.24
CA THR A 235 -27.57 26.38 10.45
C THR A 235 -26.25 27.16 10.57
N SER A 236 -25.59 27.12 11.73
CA SER A 236 -24.29 27.75 11.93
C SER A 236 -23.17 27.04 11.15
N GLU A 237 -23.16 25.71 11.15
CA GLU A 237 -22.20 24.90 10.40
C GLU A 237 -22.45 25.02 8.89
N LEU A 238 -23.72 25.00 8.46
CA LEU A 238 -24.07 25.23 7.06
C LEU A 238 -23.50 26.57 6.57
N ARG A 239 -23.79 27.67 7.27
CA ARG A 239 -23.29 29.00 6.89
C ARG A 239 -21.76 29.08 6.90
N LYS A 240 -21.11 28.38 7.83
CA LYS A 240 -19.64 28.29 7.90
C LYS A 240 -19.10 27.63 6.63
N PHE A 241 -19.66 26.49 6.21
CA PHE A 241 -19.24 25.81 4.98
C PHE A 241 -19.56 26.61 3.73
N GLU A 242 -20.72 27.26 3.66
CA GLU A 242 -21.06 28.12 2.51
C GLU A 242 -20.04 29.24 2.30
N ASN A 243 -19.67 29.93 3.38
CA ASN A 243 -18.65 30.97 3.36
C ASN A 243 -17.27 30.39 3.01
N GLN A 244 -16.91 29.26 3.61
CA GLN A 244 -15.60 28.63 3.43
C GLN A 244 -15.39 28.13 2.00
N PHE A 245 -16.42 27.57 1.38
CA PHE A 245 -16.35 27.05 0.01
C PHE A 245 -16.68 28.10 -1.05
N GLY A 246 -17.19 29.28 -0.65
CA GLY A 246 -17.71 30.26 -1.60
C GLY A 246 -18.90 29.72 -2.40
N MET A 247 -19.68 28.81 -1.80
CA MET A 247 -20.77 28.09 -2.44
C MET A 247 -22.04 28.27 -1.61
N THR A 248 -23.17 28.61 -2.24
CA THR A 248 -24.47 28.62 -1.55
C THR A 248 -25.13 27.26 -1.70
N PHE A 249 -25.56 26.67 -0.58
CA PHE A 249 -26.29 25.42 -0.61
C PHE A 249 -27.66 25.63 -1.27
N LYS A 250 -28.02 24.72 -2.18
CA LYS A 250 -29.31 24.73 -2.85
C LYS A 250 -29.98 23.41 -2.59
N ASP A 251 -31.00 23.41 -1.73
CA ASP A 251 -31.76 22.21 -1.50
C ASP A 251 -32.36 21.69 -2.83
N TYR A 252 -32.39 20.37 -2.98
CA TYR A 252 -32.93 19.70 -4.16
C TYR A 252 -33.94 18.66 -3.72
N THR A 253 -34.93 18.45 -4.57
CA THR A 253 -35.91 17.40 -4.35
C THR A 253 -35.23 16.04 -4.52
N GLU A 254 -35.20 15.25 -3.46
CA GLU A 254 -34.73 13.87 -3.53
C GLU A 254 -35.51 13.11 -4.62
N THR A 255 -34.79 12.39 -5.47
CA THR A 255 -35.41 11.59 -6.51
C THR A 255 -36.07 10.36 -5.90
N THR A 256 -37.22 9.97 -6.44
CA THR A 256 -38.03 8.86 -5.88
C THR A 256 -37.33 7.50 -5.88
N GLY A 257 -36.27 7.33 -6.68
CA GLY A 257 -35.42 6.14 -6.71
C GLY A 257 -34.18 6.21 -5.82
N GLY A 258 -33.97 7.30 -5.10
CA GLY A 258 -32.74 7.54 -4.31
C GLY A 258 -31.58 7.98 -5.18
N GLU A 259 -30.35 7.64 -4.79
CA GLU A 259 -29.12 8.05 -5.48
C GLU A 259 -28.15 6.87 -5.61
N LEU A 260 -27.38 6.85 -6.70
CA LEU A 260 -26.25 5.96 -6.89
C LEU A 260 -24.95 6.70 -6.60
N VAL A 261 -24.16 6.15 -5.68
CA VAL A 261 -22.74 6.46 -5.54
C VAL A 261 -21.97 5.51 -6.46
N LEU A 262 -21.52 6.04 -7.58
CA LEU A 262 -20.71 5.30 -8.54
C LEU A 262 -19.23 5.56 -8.26
N PHE A 263 -18.53 4.54 -7.76
CA PHE A 263 -17.08 4.53 -7.68
C PHE A 263 -16.48 4.03 -9.00
N TRP A 264 -15.47 4.72 -9.49
CA TRP A 264 -14.62 4.25 -10.57
C TRP A 264 -13.21 4.01 -10.05
N GLU A 265 -12.80 2.75 -10.10
CA GLU A 265 -11.50 2.27 -9.66
C GLU A 265 -10.59 2.12 -10.89
N ASN A 266 -9.63 3.01 -11.06
CA ASN A 266 -8.84 3.10 -12.28
C ASN A 266 -7.37 2.70 -12.08
N GLY A 267 -6.85 1.91 -13.02
CA GLY A 267 -5.48 1.41 -12.99
C GLY A 267 -5.24 0.41 -11.87
N VAL A 268 -3.97 0.21 -11.54
CA VAL A 268 -3.53 -0.64 -10.43
C VAL A 268 -2.58 0.15 -9.53
N ALA A 269 -2.51 -0.26 -8.27
CA ALA A 269 -1.62 0.32 -7.28
C ALA A 269 -0.15 0.27 -7.74
N PRO A 270 0.71 1.19 -7.24
CA PRO A 270 2.10 1.26 -7.65
C PRO A 270 2.87 0.00 -7.31
N ILE A 271 3.89 -0.30 -8.11
CA ILE A 271 4.74 -1.47 -7.88
C ILE A 271 5.82 -1.09 -6.87
N LYS A 272 5.93 -1.85 -5.78
CA LYS A 272 7.02 -1.69 -4.82
C LYS A 272 8.26 -2.45 -5.30
N ARG A 273 9.31 -1.73 -5.65
CA ARG A 273 10.61 -2.27 -6.05
C ARG A 273 11.67 -2.03 -4.99
N GLN A 274 12.83 -2.67 -5.19
CA GLN A 274 14.01 -2.41 -4.39
C GLN A 274 14.90 -1.40 -5.12
N GLU A 275 15.39 -0.41 -4.38
CA GLU A 275 16.46 0.49 -4.77
C GLU A 275 17.69 0.18 -3.88
N ASP A 276 18.85 0.04 -4.49
CA ASP A 276 20.10 -0.21 -3.77
C ASP A 276 20.91 1.07 -3.66
N LEU A 277 21.23 1.45 -2.42
CA LEU A 277 22.13 2.55 -2.10
C LEU A 277 23.45 1.99 -1.55
N PHE A 278 24.54 2.73 -1.69
CA PHE A 278 25.85 2.31 -1.20
C PHE A 278 26.38 3.32 -0.18
N PHE A 279 26.68 2.82 1.01
CA PHE A 279 27.18 3.61 2.13
C PHE A 279 28.56 3.14 2.56
N THR A 280 29.37 4.03 3.13
CA THR A 280 30.63 3.70 3.79
C THR A 280 30.50 4.05 5.27
N LEU A 281 30.98 3.17 6.15
CA LEU A 281 31.10 3.50 7.57
C LEU A 281 32.46 4.16 7.78
N VAL A 282 32.45 5.38 8.31
CA VAL A 282 33.65 6.18 8.54
C VAL A 282 33.78 6.49 10.03
N LYS A 283 35.02 6.48 10.51
CA LYS A 283 35.37 6.95 11.86
C LYS A 283 35.91 8.37 11.77
N GLY A 284 35.22 9.30 12.43
CA GLY A 284 35.65 10.70 12.55
C GLY A 284 36.79 10.88 13.55
N ASP A 285 37.43 12.06 13.52
CA ASP A 285 38.60 12.40 14.33
C ASP A 285 38.32 12.35 15.84
N ASN A 286 37.08 12.62 16.24
CA ASN A 286 36.61 12.53 17.63
C ASN A 286 36.24 11.08 18.05
N GLY A 287 36.48 10.10 17.18
CA GLY A 287 36.11 8.69 17.40
C GLY A 287 34.65 8.34 17.12
N SER A 288 33.81 9.31 16.74
CA SER A 288 32.42 9.06 16.34
C SER A 288 32.36 8.28 15.03
N LEU A 289 31.33 7.46 14.87
CA LEU A 289 31.11 6.68 13.66
C LEU A 289 29.91 7.27 12.90
N PHE A 290 30.02 7.33 11.58
CA PHE A 290 28.93 7.78 10.73
C PHE A 290 28.91 7.02 9.40
N PHE A 291 27.71 6.79 8.88
CA PHE A 291 27.54 6.34 7.50
C PHE A 291 27.54 7.54 6.57
N THR A 292 28.22 7.40 5.45
CA THR A 292 28.20 8.39 4.36
C THR A 292 27.90 7.72 3.03
N ASP A 293 27.10 8.35 2.18
CA ASP A 293 26.84 7.84 0.83
C ASP A 293 28.06 8.05 -0.09
N ALA A 294 28.01 7.51 -1.30
CA ALA A 294 29.12 7.59 -2.25
C ALA A 294 29.50 9.03 -2.65
N LEU A 295 28.56 9.98 -2.60
CA LEU A 295 28.78 11.39 -2.93
C LEU A 295 29.12 12.25 -1.70
N GLY A 296 29.05 11.69 -0.49
CA GLY A 296 29.26 12.42 0.76
C GLY A 296 28.16 13.43 1.12
N GLY A 297 27.01 13.35 0.46
CA GLY A 297 25.87 14.25 0.67
C GLY A 297 24.98 13.85 1.85
N LEU A 298 24.94 12.57 2.22
CA LEU A 298 24.16 12.06 3.35
C LEU A 298 25.09 11.56 4.45
N VAL A 299 25.07 12.20 5.62
CA VAL A 299 25.84 11.78 6.80
C VAL A 299 24.89 11.35 7.91
N ILE A 300 24.94 10.08 8.31
CA ILE A 300 24.10 9.51 9.35
C ILE A 300 24.98 9.12 10.54
N PRO A 301 24.91 9.84 11.68
CA PRO A 301 25.66 9.46 12.87
C PRO A 301 25.17 8.11 13.38
N PHE A 302 26.10 7.29 13.87
CA PHE A 302 25.81 5.95 14.36
C PHE A 302 26.56 5.67 15.67
N ASP A 303 25.84 5.24 16.70
CA ASP A 303 26.41 4.87 18.00
C ASP A 303 26.41 3.35 18.17
N PHE A 304 27.56 2.80 18.52
CA PHE A 304 27.85 1.36 18.59
C PHE A 304 27.67 0.79 20.01
N GLY A 305 26.71 1.30 20.79
CA GLY A 305 26.43 0.85 22.15
C GLY A 305 26.13 -0.65 22.34
N PHE A 306 26.03 -1.43 21.25
CA PHE A 306 25.68 -2.86 21.27
C PHE A 306 26.71 -3.83 20.67
N ALA A 307 27.75 -3.39 19.94
CA ALA A 307 28.57 -4.33 19.12
C ALA A 307 30.02 -4.57 19.56
N GLY A 308 30.42 -4.10 20.75
CA GLY A 308 31.74 -4.42 21.32
C GLY A 308 32.93 -3.84 20.54
N SER A 309 34.14 -4.11 21.04
CA SER A 309 35.42 -3.49 20.67
C SER A 309 36.00 -3.96 19.32
N ALA A 310 35.17 -4.10 18.28
CA ALA A 310 35.68 -4.41 16.94
C ALA A 310 36.32 -3.16 16.31
N ASN A 311 37.41 -3.34 15.56
CA ASN A 311 38.09 -2.25 14.85
C ASN A 311 37.41 -2.05 13.48
N LEU A 312 36.46 -1.12 13.41
CA LEU A 312 35.59 -0.90 12.24
C LEU A 312 36.13 0.14 11.24
N SER A 313 37.41 0.53 11.31
CA SER A 313 37.99 1.59 10.46
C SER A 313 37.96 1.29 8.96
N ASP A 314 37.75 0.04 8.56
CA ASP A 314 38.02 -0.43 7.19
C ASP A 314 36.75 -0.95 6.46
N ILE A 315 35.55 -0.57 6.90
CA ILE A 315 34.30 -1.02 6.24
C ILE A 315 33.99 -0.14 5.03
N HIS A 316 34.51 -0.55 3.88
CA HIS A 316 34.20 0.04 2.59
C HIS A 316 32.96 -0.62 1.95
N SER A 317 32.01 0.22 1.50
CA SER A 317 30.85 -0.15 0.69
C SER A 317 29.88 -1.18 1.31
N LEU A 318 28.82 -0.67 1.93
CA LEU A 318 27.65 -1.37 2.42
C LEU A 318 26.49 -1.13 1.46
N ARG A 319 26.00 -2.20 0.84
CA ARG A 319 24.78 -2.19 0.05
C ARG A 319 23.57 -2.13 0.97
N VAL A 320 22.83 -1.04 0.89
CA VAL A 320 21.57 -0.79 1.59
C VAL A 320 20.43 -0.99 0.60
N ALA A 321 19.62 -2.02 0.83
CA ALA A 321 18.42 -2.28 0.03
C ALA A 321 17.20 -1.58 0.66
N LEU A 322 16.64 -0.59 -0.03
CA LEU A 322 15.43 0.13 0.39
C LEU A 322 14.26 -0.13 -0.56
N PRO A 323 13.02 -0.11 -0.05
CA PRO A 323 11.85 -0.14 -0.92
C PRO A 323 11.65 1.21 -1.60
N LYS A 324 11.06 1.18 -2.80
CA LYS A 324 10.65 2.34 -3.59
C LYS A 324 9.38 2.00 -4.36
N TYR A 325 8.43 2.94 -4.42
CA TYR A 325 7.24 2.78 -5.25
C TYR A 325 7.47 3.36 -6.65
N GLU A 326 6.99 2.63 -7.65
CA GLU A 326 6.92 3.06 -9.04
C GLU A 326 5.45 3.11 -9.47
N ALA A 327 4.96 4.32 -9.74
CA ALA A 327 3.60 4.53 -10.21
C ALA A 327 3.38 3.91 -11.58
N LYS A 328 2.17 3.36 -11.80
CA LYS A 328 1.77 2.82 -13.09
C LYS A 328 0.68 3.70 -13.69
N LEU A 329 0.91 4.18 -14.91
CA LEU A 329 -0.09 4.96 -15.63
C LEU A 329 -1.28 4.06 -16.03
N PRO A 330 -2.52 4.48 -15.74
CA PRO A 330 -3.70 3.73 -16.12
C PRO A 330 -3.96 3.81 -17.63
N LEU A 331 -4.60 2.79 -18.18
CA LEU A 331 -5.05 2.78 -19.57
C LEU A 331 -6.04 3.93 -19.86
N TYR A 332 -6.95 4.19 -18.92
CA TYR A 332 -7.99 5.21 -19.00
C TYR A 332 -7.59 6.49 -18.26
N ARG A 333 -7.89 7.65 -18.85
CA ARG A 333 -7.56 8.98 -18.31
C ARG A 333 -8.73 9.69 -17.66
N SER A 334 -9.95 9.43 -18.12
CA SER A 334 -11.15 10.06 -17.60
C SER A 334 -12.37 9.15 -17.76
N ALA A 335 -13.35 9.38 -16.90
CA ALA A 335 -14.67 8.76 -16.96
C ALA A 335 -15.75 9.83 -16.74
N THR A 336 -16.86 9.72 -17.46
CA THR A 336 -18.08 10.49 -17.21
C THR A 336 -19.28 9.54 -17.18
N ALA A 337 -20.22 9.79 -16.28
CA ALA A 337 -21.47 9.06 -16.22
C ALA A 337 -22.63 9.91 -16.75
N SER A 338 -23.68 9.28 -17.29
CA SER A 338 -24.88 9.98 -17.72
C SER A 338 -26.14 9.13 -17.58
N THR A 339 -27.25 9.78 -17.23
CA THR A 339 -28.61 9.20 -17.25
C THR A 339 -29.33 9.48 -18.57
N GLY A 340 -28.61 9.98 -19.59
CA GLY A 340 -29.14 10.44 -20.87
C GLY A 340 -29.70 11.87 -20.84
N LYS A 341 -30.21 12.33 -19.69
CA LYS A 341 -30.65 13.73 -19.47
C LYS A 341 -29.51 14.60 -18.97
N ASP A 342 -28.80 14.10 -17.96
CA ASP A 342 -27.74 14.83 -17.26
C ASP A 342 -26.42 14.08 -17.33
N GLY A 343 -25.31 14.83 -17.27
CA GLY A 343 -23.95 14.30 -17.25
C GLY A 343 -23.28 14.57 -15.90
N PHE A 344 -22.54 13.59 -15.41
CA PHE A 344 -21.89 13.59 -14.10
C PHE A 344 -20.39 13.31 -14.28
N SER A 345 -19.56 14.21 -13.78
CA SER A 345 -18.11 13.98 -13.73
C SER A 345 -17.77 13.17 -12.50
N LEU A 346 -16.86 12.20 -12.63
CA LEU A 346 -16.33 11.47 -11.48
C LEU A 346 -15.15 12.24 -10.91
N GLU A 347 -15.23 12.56 -9.63
CA GLU A 347 -14.22 13.35 -8.90
C GLU A 347 -13.25 12.42 -8.20
N LEU A 348 -11.95 12.68 -8.35
CA LEU A 348 -10.91 11.93 -7.67
C LEU A 348 -11.04 12.09 -6.15
N VAL A 349 -11.09 10.99 -5.44
CA VAL A 349 -11.11 10.93 -3.97
C VAL A 349 -9.87 10.30 -3.38
N GLU A 350 -9.20 9.44 -4.14
CA GLU A 350 -8.02 8.71 -3.66
C GLU A 350 -7.01 8.54 -4.80
N ASP A 351 -5.76 8.93 -4.58
CA ASP A 351 -4.61 8.66 -5.45
C ASP A 351 -3.63 7.74 -4.74
N VAL A 352 -3.85 6.43 -4.90
CA VAL A 352 -3.03 5.39 -4.26
C VAL A 352 -1.58 5.45 -4.72
N ASN A 353 -1.31 5.92 -5.94
CA ASN A 353 0.06 6.09 -6.43
C ASN A 353 0.80 7.15 -5.62
N THR A 354 0.20 8.34 -5.49
CA THR A 354 0.78 9.43 -4.71
C THR A 354 0.84 9.08 -3.23
N LEU A 355 -0.22 8.51 -2.69
CA LEU A 355 -0.32 8.11 -1.28
C LEU A 355 0.78 7.11 -0.90
N ALA A 356 0.98 6.04 -1.66
CA ALA A 356 2.00 5.04 -1.36
C ALA A 356 3.43 5.63 -1.41
N ILE A 357 3.70 6.52 -2.38
CA ILE A 357 5.01 7.19 -2.51
C ILE A 357 5.27 8.12 -1.32
N GLN A 358 4.29 8.95 -0.94
CA GLN A 358 4.46 9.93 0.14
C GLN A 358 4.54 9.26 1.52
N THR A 359 3.67 8.28 1.80
CA THR A 359 3.72 7.51 3.06
C THR A 359 5.05 6.77 3.24
N LEU A 360 5.64 6.26 2.15
CA LEU A 360 6.98 5.68 2.19
C LEU A 360 8.06 6.73 2.48
N LYS A 361 7.98 7.92 1.88
CA LYS A 361 8.92 9.02 2.12
C LYS A 361 8.91 9.45 3.59
N GLU A 362 7.74 9.54 4.23
CA GLU A 362 7.61 9.93 5.64
C GLU A 362 8.37 9.00 6.60
N ARG A 363 8.48 7.70 6.26
CA ARG A 363 9.21 6.72 7.08
C ARG A 363 10.58 6.35 6.54
N TRP A 364 11.03 6.95 5.43
CA TRP A 364 12.27 6.61 4.74
C TRP A 364 13.49 6.65 5.67
N GLY A 365 13.62 7.71 6.49
CA GLY A 365 14.74 7.83 7.44
C GLY A 365 14.76 6.74 8.52
N LYS A 366 13.58 6.32 9.00
CA LYS A 366 13.45 5.21 9.96
C LYS A 366 13.84 3.87 9.32
N GLU A 367 13.40 3.63 8.07
CA GLU A 367 13.77 2.43 7.31
C GLU A 367 15.27 2.38 7.05
N LEU A 368 15.86 3.48 6.58
CA LEU A 368 17.30 3.59 6.34
C LEU A 368 18.10 3.35 7.62
N GLY A 369 17.75 4.00 8.74
CA GLY A 369 18.42 3.79 10.02
C GLY A 369 18.34 2.33 10.50
N SER A 370 17.18 1.68 10.33
CA SER A 370 16.98 0.26 10.67
C SER A 370 17.85 -0.67 9.82
N VAL A 371 17.90 -0.45 8.50
CA VAL A 371 18.75 -1.23 7.59
C VAL A 371 20.23 -1.03 7.91
N LEU A 372 20.68 0.21 8.08
CA LEU A 372 22.07 0.52 8.44
C LEU A 372 22.46 -0.13 9.77
N THR A 373 21.60 -0.10 10.78
CA THR A 373 21.81 -0.77 12.07
C THR A 373 21.99 -2.27 11.89
N ARG A 374 21.09 -2.92 11.14
CA ARG A 374 21.18 -4.36 10.85
C ARG A 374 22.47 -4.71 10.12
N LEU A 375 22.86 -3.92 9.12
CA LEU A 375 24.09 -4.13 8.37
C LEU A 375 25.33 -3.95 9.26
N ALA A 376 25.34 -2.95 10.13
CA ALA A 376 26.39 -2.72 11.12
C ALA A 376 26.57 -3.94 12.04
N VAL A 377 25.46 -4.47 12.59
CA VAL A 377 25.48 -5.67 13.45
C VAL A 377 25.98 -6.90 12.69
N LYS A 378 25.45 -7.17 11.49
CA LYS A 378 25.90 -8.28 10.63
C LYS A 378 27.39 -8.19 10.34
N LYS A 379 27.90 -6.99 10.04
CA LYS A 379 29.32 -6.76 9.75
C LYS A 379 30.21 -6.90 10.97
N ALA A 380 29.78 -6.44 12.14
CA ALA A 380 30.51 -6.66 13.39
C ALA A 380 30.62 -8.16 13.71
N THR A 381 29.56 -8.94 13.48
CA THR A 381 29.59 -10.41 13.64
C THR A 381 30.54 -11.08 12.62
N GLU A 382 30.49 -10.68 11.34
CA GLU A 382 31.42 -11.16 10.30
C GLU A 382 32.89 -10.88 10.68
N TYR A 383 33.19 -9.68 11.19
CA TYR A 383 34.53 -9.30 11.63
C TYR A 383 35.00 -10.11 12.85
N ALA A 384 34.12 -10.30 13.85
CA ALA A 384 34.44 -11.10 15.03
C ALA A 384 34.76 -12.56 14.66
N LEU A 385 33.93 -13.18 13.81
CA LEU A 385 34.13 -14.56 13.34
C LEU A 385 35.43 -14.71 12.54
N THR A 386 35.70 -13.81 11.61
CA THR A 386 36.93 -13.84 10.79
C THR A 386 38.19 -13.58 11.63
N SER A 387 38.12 -12.71 12.63
CA SER A 387 39.23 -12.44 13.55
C SER A 387 39.52 -13.62 14.49
N SER A 388 38.48 -14.27 15.03
CA SER A 388 38.66 -15.49 15.83
C SER A 388 39.24 -16.65 15.01
N ALA A 389 38.85 -16.76 13.73
CA ALA A 389 39.37 -17.78 12.83
C ALA A 389 40.86 -17.54 12.48
N LYS A 390 41.27 -16.27 12.30
CA LYS A 390 42.69 -15.89 12.11
C LYS A 390 43.59 -16.18 13.31
N SER A 391 43.04 -16.21 14.52
CA SER A 391 43.78 -16.55 15.75
C SER A 391 43.92 -18.06 15.99
N SER A 392 43.21 -18.91 15.23
CA SER A 392 43.34 -20.37 15.29
C SER A 392 44.49 -20.81 14.39
N ASN A 393 45.64 -21.10 15.01
CA ASN A 393 46.90 -21.45 14.34
C ASN A 393 46.84 -22.88 13.77
N GLY A 394 46.22 -23.07 12.61
CA GLY A 394 46.19 -24.35 11.88
C GLY A 394 46.19 -24.13 10.37
N ASN A 395 47.29 -24.50 9.71
CA ASN A 395 47.54 -24.39 8.25
C ASN A 395 46.35 -24.85 7.39
N ASN A 396 45.43 -23.93 7.04
CA ASN A 396 44.44 -24.10 5.97
C ASN A 396 43.99 -22.70 5.46
N ASP A 397 44.96 -21.92 4.96
CA ASP A 397 44.78 -20.56 4.41
C ASP A 397 43.65 -20.47 3.36
N VAL A 398 43.52 -21.49 2.51
CA VAL A 398 42.52 -21.55 1.43
C VAL A 398 41.08 -21.69 1.96
N LEU A 399 40.89 -22.31 3.13
CA LEU A 399 39.57 -22.49 3.74
C LEU A 399 39.15 -21.21 4.48
N LEU A 400 40.09 -20.48 5.06
CA LEU A 400 39.89 -19.18 5.73
C LEU A 400 39.57 -18.05 4.74
N GLU A 401 40.26 -17.96 3.60
CA GLU A 401 39.94 -16.98 2.54
C GLU A 401 38.60 -17.26 1.85
N GLY A 402 38.30 -18.55 1.61
CA GLY A 402 37.01 -18.97 1.04
C GLY A 402 35.82 -18.69 1.97
N LEU A 403 36.01 -18.80 3.28
CA LEU A 403 35.00 -18.43 4.29
C LEU A 403 34.78 -16.91 4.36
N GLY A 404 35.85 -16.10 4.29
CA GLY A 404 35.74 -14.63 4.30
C GLY A 404 34.96 -14.07 3.10
N LEU A 405 35.31 -14.50 1.88
CA LEU A 405 34.57 -14.11 0.67
C LEU A 405 33.13 -14.64 0.66
N GLY A 406 32.92 -15.88 1.14
CA GLY A 406 31.59 -16.47 1.23
C GLY A 406 30.64 -15.73 2.18
N VAL A 407 31.13 -15.31 3.35
CA VAL A 407 30.33 -14.55 4.34
C VAL A 407 30.04 -13.13 3.86
N GLN A 408 31.02 -12.46 3.23
CA GLN A 408 30.83 -11.11 2.68
C GLN A 408 29.78 -11.10 1.57
N LEU A 409 29.84 -12.07 0.65
CA LEU A 409 28.84 -12.25 -0.41
C LEU A 409 27.46 -12.62 0.17
N PHE A 410 27.40 -13.52 1.15
CA PHE A 410 26.14 -13.87 1.82
C PHE A 410 25.48 -12.65 2.47
N SER A 411 26.25 -11.81 3.17
CA SER A 411 25.75 -10.58 3.80
C SER A 411 25.10 -9.65 2.77
N MET A 412 25.77 -9.38 1.64
CA MET A 412 25.24 -8.56 0.54
C MET A 412 23.99 -9.15 -0.12
N LEU A 413 23.90 -10.47 -0.24
CA LEU A 413 22.77 -11.18 -0.86
C LEU A 413 21.58 -11.37 0.08
N SER A 414 21.83 -11.41 1.39
CA SER A 414 20.82 -11.63 2.43
C SER A 414 19.97 -10.39 2.70
N GLU A 415 20.49 -9.20 2.37
CA GLU A 415 19.79 -7.95 2.57
C GLU A 415 18.86 -7.67 1.39
N LYS A 416 17.55 -7.68 1.66
CA LYS A 416 16.50 -7.43 0.68
C LYS A 416 15.44 -6.52 1.27
N ALA A 417 15.04 -5.51 0.50
CA ALA A 417 13.92 -4.66 0.85
C ALA A 417 12.61 -5.45 0.82
N ASP A 418 11.64 -5.01 1.63
CA ASP A 418 10.28 -5.52 1.50
C ASP A 418 9.63 -4.90 0.25
N THR A 419 9.49 -5.72 -0.80
CA THR A 419 8.87 -5.34 -2.08
C THR A 419 7.44 -5.86 -2.21
N ARG A 420 6.86 -6.37 -1.11
CA ARG A 420 5.45 -6.75 -1.04
C ARG A 420 4.57 -5.51 -0.91
N ASN A 421 3.46 -5.51 -1.64
CA ASN A 421 2.31 -4.64 -1.46
C ASN A 421 1.06 -5.31 -2.09
N TRP A 422 -0.13 -4.88 -1.70
CA TRP A 422 -1.41 -5.31 -2.28
C TRP A 422 -1.63 -4.61 -3.62
N GLN A 423 -1.23 -5.27 -4.72
CA GLN A 423 -1.13 -4.59 -6.03
C GLN A 423 -2.39 -4.72 -6.86
N SER A 424 -3.33 -5.60 -6.50
CA SER A 424 -4.65 -5.65 -7.15
C SER A 424 -5.57 -4.50 -6.75
N LEU A 425 -5.17 -3.66 -5.79
CA LEU A 425 -5.81 -2.38 -5.50
C LEU A 425 -5.77 -1.45 -6.73
N PRO A 426 -6.74 -0.54 -6.88
CA PRO A 426 -6.68 0.47 -7.94
C PRO A 426 -5.58 1.50 -7.68
N GLY A 427 -5.14 2.16 -8.74
CA GLY A 427 -4.20 3.29 -8.64
C GLY A 427 -4.91 4.60 -8.28
N TYR A 428 -6.18 4.72 -8.67
CA TYR A 428 -7.02 5.89 -8.44
C TYR A 428 -8.45 5.46 -8.13
N ILE A 429 -9.13 6.19 -7.24
CA ILE A 429 -10.56 6.04 -7.00
C ILE A 429 -11.21 7.39 -7.21
N SER A 430 -12.22 7.42 -8.08
CA SER A 430 -13.09 8.57 -8.28
C SER A 430 -14.52 8.20 -7.95
N TYR A 431 -15.36 9.18 -7.60
CA TYR A 431 -16.78 8.93 -7.42
C TYR A 431 -17.66 10.03 -7.99
N ALA A 432 -18.90 9.67 -8.29
CA ALA A 432 -19.98 10.59 -8.58
C ALA A 432 -21.26 10.16 -7.86
N ARG A 433 -22.12 11.12 -7.55
CA ARG A 433 -23.48 10.85 -7.04
C ARG A 433 -24.49 11.13 -8.15
N ILE A 434 -25.29 10.12 -8.48
CA ILE A 434 -26.17 10.11 -9.64
C ILE A 434 -27.61 9.90 -9.14
N PRO A 435 -28.53 10.86 -9.32
CA PRO A 435 -29.92 10.69 -8.96
C PRO A 435 -30.59 9.56 -9.75
N LEU A 436 -31.41 8.75 -9.07
CA LEU A 436 -32.11 7.61 -9.65
C LEU A 436 -33.62 7.84 -9.65
N GLU A 437 -34.27 7.46 -10.74
CA GLU A 437 -35.73 7.30 -10.80
C GLU A 437 -36.14 5.97 -10.19
N LYS A 438 -37.39 5.85 -9.73
CA LYS A 438 -37.90 4.57 -9.24
C LYS A 438 -37.96 3.54 -10.37
N GLY A 439 -37.39 2.35 -10.16
CA GLY A 439 -37.34 1.27 -11.17
C GLY A 439 -35.97 1.14 -11.85
N ASP A 440 -35.92 0.56 -13.06
CA ASP A 440 -34.65 0.35 -13.78
C ASP A 440 -34.07 1.66 -14.33
N ASN A 441 -32.84 1.98 -13.94
CA ASN A 441 -32.09 3.13 -14.43
C ASN A 441 -30.92 2.63 -15.28
N LYS A 442 -30.74 3.25 -16.45
CA LYS A 442 -29.60 3.01 -17.33
C LYS A 442 -28.58 4.12 -17.16
N ILE A 443 -27.43 3.79 -16.60
CA ILE A 443 -26.31 4.71 -16.43
C ILE A 443 -25.28 4.41 -17.50
N GLN A 444 -25.05 5.35 -18.40
CA GLN A 444 -23.99 5.26 -19.41
C GLN A 444 -22.68 5.75 -18.81
N LEU A 445 -21.67 4.88 -18.76
CA LEU A 445 -20.32 5.19 -18.31
C LEU A 445 -19.41 5.30 -19.52
N ARG A 446 -18.94 6.52 -19.81
CA ARG A 446 -18.01 6.81 -20.91
C ARG A 446 -16.58 6.89 -20.39
N LEU A 447 -15.73 5.98 -20.83
CA LEU A 447 -14.33 5.87 -20.46
C LEU A 447 -13.44 6.33 -21.62
N THR A 448 -12.50 7.25 -21.35
CA THR A 448 -11.57 7.73 -22.38
C THR A 448 -10.17 7.19 -22.12
N LYS A 449 -9.60 6.47 -23.09
CA LYS A 449 -8.24 5.93 -23.05
C LYS A 449 -7.19 7.01 -23.27
N SER A 450 -5.95 6.72 -22.90
CA SER A 450 -4.80 7.63 -23.12
C SER A 450 -4.54 8.01 -24.58
N ASN A 451 -4.98 7.20 -25.54
CA ASN A 451 -4.89 7.47 -26.98
C ASN A 451 -6.11 8.23 -27.55
N GLY A 452 -7.09 8.61 -26.71
CA GLY A 452 -8.32 9.29 -27.11
C GLY A 452 -9.46 8.35 -27.54
N GLU A 453 -9.24 7.04 -27.59
CA GLU A 453 -10.29 6.05 -27.87
C GLU A 453 -11.31 6.03 -26.71
N VAL A 454 -12.59 5.94 -27.06
CA VAL A 454 -13.69 5.95 -26.10
C VAL A 454 -14.30 4.55 -26.00
N VAL A 455 -14.56 4.11 -24.77
CA VAL A 455 -15.28 2.88 -24.46
C VAL A 455 -16.52 3.28 -23.66
N ASP A 456 -17.70 2.95 -24.17
CA ASP A 456 -18.96 3.19 -23.47
C ASP A 456 -19.45 1.87 -22.85
N GLU A 457 -19.82 1.94 -21.57
CA GLU A 457 -20.36 0.83 -20.78
C GLU A 457 -21.74 1.21 -20.23
N VAL A 458 -22.61 0.23 -20.04
CA VAL A 458 -23.97 0.48 -19.52
C VAL A 458 -24.14 -0.27 -18.22
N ILE A 459 -24.42 0.49 -17.15
CA ILE A 459 -24.71 -0.04 -15.82
C ILE A 459 -26.21 0.06 -15.59
N HIS A 460 -26.81 -1.05 -15.17
CA HIS A 460 -28.22 -1.12 -14.79
C HIS A 460 -28.35 -1.09 -13.27
N VAL A 461 -29.15 -0.16 -12.75
CA VAL A 461 -29.39 -0.02 -11.31
C VAL A 461 -30.87 0.16 -11.03
N ALA A 462 -31.41 -0.64 -10.11
CA ALA A 462 -32.78 -0.51 -9.66
C ALA A 462 -32.90 0.59 -8.59
N GLY A 463 -33.55 1.71 -8.91
CA GLY A 463 -33.86 2.77 -7.97
C GLY A 463 -34.86 2.31 -6.91
N SER A 464 -34.38 2.18 -5.67
CA SER A 464 -35.12 1.63 -4.53
C SER A 464 -35.56 2.70 -3.51
N GLY A 465 -35.15 3.95 -3.70
CA GLY A 465 -35.49 5.08 -2.84
C GLY A 465 -34.42 5.46 -1.81
N GLY A 466 -33.33 4.69 -1.70
CA GLY A 466 -32.20 4.98 -0.82
C GLY A 466 -30.88 5.21 -1.55
N LEU A 467 -29.83 5.54 -0.80
CA LEU A 467 -28.47 5.61 -1.32
C LEU A 467 -27.96 4.20 -1.64
N GLN A 468 -27.44 4.01 -2.84
CA GLN A 468 -26.92 2.74 -3.35
C GLN A 468 -25.47 2.92 -3.79
N PHE A 469 -24.70 1.83 -3.76
CA PHE A 469 -23.29 1.82 -4.16
C PHE A 469 -23.09 0.96 -5.39
N TYR A 470 -22.14 1.35 -6.24
CA TYR A 470 -21.61 0.51 -7.30
C TYR A 470 -20.15 0.88 -7.55
N ASN A 471 -19.26 -0.10 -7.65
CA ASN A 471 -17.88 0.12 -8.05
C ASN A 471 -17.60 -0.52 -9.42
N TYR A 472 -17.06 0.29 -10.33
CA TYR A 472 -16.62 -0.14 -11.65
C TYR A 472 -15.09 -0.14 -11.72
N SER A 473 -14.48 -1.29 -11.98
CA SER A 473 -13.02 -1.44 -11.95
C SER A 473 -12.40 -1.55 -13.35
N THR A 474 -11.40 -0.72 -13.62
CA THR A 474 -10.57 -0.76 -14.84
C THR A 474 -9.11 -1.00 -14.51
N LEU A 475 -8.75 -2.24 -14.17
CA LEU A 475 -7.44 -2.65 -13.66
C LEU A 475 -6.35 -2.86 -14.75
N LYS A 476 -6.26 -1.94 -15.73
CA LYS A 476 -5.33 -2.06 -16.87
C LYS A 476 -4.31 -0.93 -16.92
#